data_AF-A0A1M5IN49-F1
#
_entry.id   AF-A0A1M5IN49-F1
#
_cell.length_a   1.000
_cell.length_b   1.000
_cell.length_c   1.000
_cell.angle_alpha   90.00
_cell.angle_beta   90.00
_cell.angle_gamma   90.00
#
_symmetry.space_group_name_H-M   'P 1'
#
loop_
_entity.id
_entity.type
_entity.pdbx_description
1 polymer ?
#
loop_
_entity_poly.entity_id
_entity_poly.type
_entity_poly.pdbx_seq_one_letter_code
_entity_poly.pdbx_strand_id
1 'polypeptide(L)'
;MSLKRRNPIDQLVDETYAHCVRERPARDAETVYRWQKDEISHLRERFEVLPLMPELRQLALEAVDHWRERESRLLDTLKTTKEEFLSNFRATREDVLKGGSQSLLAAYALYPKTRGVCRNMDWVNLFSWILPQADLDRAAIYGEVGRIVTACLYIEILSKLQPFQAEEESITKDRDLMRIEARWQLVERLTRLNRQGGKQTLLLSSSKSWKNSTHKK
;
A
#
# COMPACT_ATOMS: atom_id res chain seq x y z
N MET A 1 24.09 2.00 28.59
CA MET A 1 23.58 1.15 27.49
C MET A 1 22.86 2.06 26.51
N SER A 2 23.39 2.23 25.30
CA SER A 2 22.71 3.02 24.26
C SER A 2 21.46 2.25 23.81
N LEU A 3 20.27 2.77 24.13
CA LEU A 3 19.02 2.30 23.53
C LEU A 3 19.19 2.45 22.02
N LYS A 4 19.36 1.34 21.30
CA LYS A 4 19.35 1.34 19.83
C LYS A 4 18.08 2.05 19.41
N ARG A 5 18.22 3.23 18.79
CA ARG A 5 17.10 3.94 18.16
C ARG A 5 16.38 2.93 17.27
N ARG A 6 15.10 2.69 17.54
CA ARG A 6 14.25 1.85 16.69
C ARG A 6 14.22 2.47 15.29
N ASN A 7 14.12 1.63 14.26
CA ASN A 7 13.92 2.09 12.90
C ASN A 7 12.64 2.95 12.84
N PRO A 8 12.68 4.18 12.30
CA PRO A 8 11.54 5.10 12.34
C PRO A 8 10.32 4.55 11.62
N ILE A 9 10.50 3.76 10.56
CA ILE A 9 9.37 3.12 9.85
C ILE A 9 8.72 2.07 10.74
N ASP A 10 9.52 1.20 11.37
CA ASP A 10 9.00 0.14 12.25
C ASP A 10 8.30 0.74 13.48
N GLN A 11 8.86 1.80 14.06
CA GLN A 11 8.20 2.53 15.14
C GLN A 11 6.88 3.16 14.69
N LEU A 12 6.85 3.80 13.52
CA LEU A 12 5.64 4.44 13.02
C LEU A 12 4.54 3.42 12.68
N VAL A 13 4.90 2.24 12.18
CA VAL A 13 3.95 1.13 12.02
C VAL A 13 3.27 0.84 13.37
N ASP A 14 4.04 0.58 14.43
CA ASP A 14 3.49 0.27 15.75
C ASP A 14 2.54 1.38 16.24
N GLU A 15 2.99 2.64 16.19
CA GLU A 15 2.24 3.80 16.66
C GLU A 15 0.95 4.03 15.85
N THR A 16 1.01 3.92 14.52
CA THR A 16 -0.17 4.13 13.67
C THR A 16 -1.20 3.01 13.81
N TYR A 17 -0.77 1.76 14.00
CA TYR A 17 -1.70 0.68 14.31
C TYR A 17 -2.34 0.85 15.69
N ALA A 18 -1.60 1.36 16.68
CA ALA A 18 -2.13 1.60 18.03
C ALA A 18 -3.13 2.77 18.08
N HIS A 19 -2.88 3.83 17.30
CA HIS A 19 -3.60 5.10 17.47
C HIS A 19 -4.49 5.48 16.29
N CYS A 20 -4.14 5.07 15.07
CA CYS A 20 -4.79 5.50 13.84
C CYS A 20 -5.61 4.41 13.17
N VAL A 21 -5.56 3.15 13.61
CA VAL A 21 -6.32 2.05 12.98
C VAL A 21 -7.29 1.44 13.99
N ARG A 22 -8.58 1.40 13.63
CA ARG A 22 -9.61 0.67 14.39
C ARG A 22 -10.17 -0.47 13.57
N GLU A 23 -10.18 -1.67 14.16
CA GLU A 23 -10.79 -2.84 13.56
C GLU A 23 -12.28 -2.93 13.92
N ARG A 24 -13.10 -3.34 12.96
CA ARG A 24 -14.52 -3.57 13.08
C ARG A 24 -14.83 -5.04 12.78
N PRO A 25 -15.65 -5.70 13.60
CA PRO A 25 -16.05 -7.08 13.32
C PRO A 25 -16.95 -7.14 12.08
N ALA A 26 -16.91 -8.27 11.38
CA ALA A 26 -17.87 -8.57 10.32
C ALA A 26 -19.29 -8.64 10.91
N ARG A 27 -20.29 -8.20 10.14
CA ARG A 27 -21.69 -8.22 10.58
C ARG A 27 -22.37 -9.56 10.35
N ASP A 28 -21.88 -10.32 9.38
CA ASP A 28 -22.45 -11.58 8.91
C ASP A 28 -21.40 -12.41 8.15
N ALA A 29 -21.75 -13.65 7.84
CA ALA A 29 -20.89 -14.58 7.10
C ALA A 29 -20.61 -14.14 5.65
N GLU A 30 -21.56 -13.41 5.04
CA GLU A 30 -21.39 -12.88 3.68
C GLU A 30 -20.28 -11.82 3.63
N THR A 31 -20.23 -10.94 4.63
CA THR A 31 -19.17 -9.95 4.79
C THR A 31 -17.81 -10.62 4.96
N VAL A 32 -17.73 -11.69 5.78
CA VAL A 32 -16.49 -12.48 5.93
C VAL A 32 -16.05 -13.08 4.59
N TYR A 33 -16.99 -13.68 3.85
CA TYR A 33 -16.71 -14.27 2.55
C TYR A 33 -16.23 -13.21 1.53
N ARG A 34 -16.86 -12.03 1.52
CA ARG A 34 -16.41 -10.90 0.69
C ARG A 34 -14.99 -10.49 1.05
N TRP A 35 -14.67 -10.32 2.34
CA TRP A 35 -13.31 -9.94 2.77
C TRP A 35 -12.24 -10.96 2.42
N GLN A 36 -12.59 -12.25 2.33
CA GLN A 36 -11.66 -13.29 1.91
C GLN A 36 -11.33 -13.25 0.41
N LYS A 37 -12.23 -12.71 -0.41
CA LYS A 37 -12.11 -12.68 -1.87
C LYS A 37 -11.73 -11.32 -2.45
N ASP A 38 -12.05 -10.25 -1.72
CA ASP A 38 -11.77 -8.88 -2.12
C ASP A 38 -11.07 -8.15 -0.98
N GLU A 39 -9.76 -8.06 -1.11
CA GLU A 39 -8.91 -7.42 -0.13
C GLU A 39 -9.13 -5.89 -0.06
N ILE A 40 -9.61 -5.24 -1.12
CA ILE A 40 -9.97 -3.82 -1.05
C ILE A 40 -11.20 -3.63 -0.18
N SER A 41 -12.22 -4.47 -0.37
CA SER A 41 -13.40 -4.48 0.52
C SER A 41 -13.00 -4.79 1.96
N HIS A 42 -12.12 -5.77 2.18
CA HIS A 42 -11.56 -6.07 3.49
C HIS A 42 -10.93 -4.84 4.14
N LEU A 43 -10.05 -4.12 3.44
CA LEU A 43 -9.41 -2.91 3.97
C LEU A 43 -10.39 -1.78 4.29
N ARG A 44 -11.42 -1.58 3.45
CA ARG A 44 -12.37 -0.46 3.60
C ARG A 44 -13.44 -0.69 4.66
N GLU A 45 -13.86 -1.94 4.83
CA GLU A 45 -15.01 -2.27 5.66
C GLU A 45 -14.59 -2.71 7.06
N ARG A 46 -13.51 -3.50 7.15
CA ARG A 46 -13.00 -4.02 8.43
C ARG A 46 -12.25 -2.96 9.21
N PHE A 47 -11.62 -2.01 8.53
CA PHE A 47 -10.76 -1.04 9.20
C PHE A 47 -11.22 0.38 8.99
N GLU A 48 -11.15 1.16 10.06
CA GLU A 48 -11.31 2.60 10.04
C GLU A 48 -9.96 3.25 10.33
N VAL A 49 -9.51 4.13 9.42
CA VAL A 49 -8.29 4.91 9.59
C VAL A 49 -8.68 6.28 10.16
N LEU A 50 -8.17 6.59 11.33
CA LEU A 50 -8.35 7.87 12.02
C LEU A 50 -7.25 8.86 11.63
N PRO A 51 -7.47 10.17 11.84
CA PRO A 51 -6.46 11.19 11.60
C PRO A 51 -5.14 10.92 12.35
N LEU A 52 -4.03 11.29 11.73
CA LEU A 52 -2.70 11.18 12.30
C LEU A 52 -2.57 12.13 13.49
N MET A 53 -2.19 11.58 14.64
CA MET A 53 -1.94 12.37 15.84
C MET A 53 -0.81 13.39 15.59
N PRO A 54 -0.94 14.65 16.05
CA PRO A 54 0.07 15.69 15.84
C PRO A 54 1.49 15.27 16.24
N GLU A 55 1.61 14.50 17.33
CA GLU A 55 2.86 14.03 17.90
C GLU A 55 3.59 13.04 16.98
N LEU A 56 2.85 12.30 16.13
CA LEU A 56 3.41 11.33 15.19
C LEU A 56 3.89 11.95 13.87
N ARG A 57 3.58 13.23 13.61
CA ARG A 57 3.92 13.89 12.34
C ARG A 57 5.42 13.93 12.07
N GLN A 58 6.22 14.23 13.10
CA GLN A 58 7.67 14.27 12.96
C GLN A 58 8.23 12.87 12.64
N LEU A 59 7.72 11.84 13.32
CA LEU A 59 8.10 10.45 13.05
C LEU A 59 7.68 10.01 11.63
N ALA A 60 6.55 10.48 11.13
CA ALA A 60 6.12 10.26 9.75
C ALA A 60 7.09 10.84 8.71
N LEU A 61 7.60 12.05 8.95
CA LEU A 61 8.61 12.65 8.08
C LEU A 61 9.94 11.88 8.15
N GLU A 62 10.38 11.50 9.35
CA GLU A 62 11.59 10.69 9.53
C GLU A 62 11.48 9.32 8.83
N ALA A 63 10.30 8.69 8.88
CA ALA A 63 10.03 7.44 8.18
C ALA A 63 10.08 7.62 6.64
N VAL A 64 9.54 8.73 6.12
CA VAL A 64 9.63 9.07 4.69
C VAL A 64 11.09 9.29 4.27
N ASP A 65 11.86 10.06 5.03
CA ASP A 65 13.26 10.35 4.68
C ASP A 65 14.13 9.10 4.76
N HIS A 66 13.94 8.29 5.80
CA HIS A 66 14.60 6.99 5.91
C HIS A 66 14.23 6.04 4.75
N TRP A 67 13.00 6.08 4.26
CA TRP A 67 12.64 5.34 3.04
C TRP A 67 13.34 5.90 1.80
N ARG A 68 13.37 7.23 1.61
CA ARG A 68 14.02 7.87 0.45
C ARG A 68 15.50 7.53 0.36
N GLU A 69 16.20 7.41 1.48
CA GLU A 69 17.58 6.93 1.49
C GLU A 69 17.71 5.48 0.98
N ARG A 70 16.76 4.60 1.35
CA ARG A 70 16.72 3.22 0.84
C ARG A 70 16.38 3.18 -0.64
N GLU A 71 15.42 3.99 -1.07
CA GLU A 71 15.05 4.16 -2.47
C GLU A 71 16.24 4.61 -3.30
N SER A 72 16.97 5.65 -2.88
CA SER A 72 18.16 6.13 -3.58
C SER A 72 19.20 5.01 -3.76
N ARG A 73 19.51 4.27 -2.68
CA ARG A 73 20.44 3.14 -2.76
C ARG A 73 19.97 2.03 -3.70
N LEU A 74 18.66 1.75 -3.71
CA LEU A 74 18.07 0.77 -4.63
C LEU A 74 18.23 1.22 -6.08
N LEU A 75 17.82 2.45 -6.40
CA LEU A 75 17.89 3.00 -7.75
C LEU A 75 19.34 3.07 -8.26
N ASP A 76 20.29 3.44 -7.39
CA ASP A 76 21.72 3.43 -7.68
C ASP A 76 22.27 2.03 -7.96
N THR A 77 21.74 1.02 -7.26
CA THR A 77 22.10 -0.41 -7.47
C THR A 77 21.50 -0.93 -8.78
N LEU A 78 20.29 -0.50 -9.12
CA LEU A 78 19.60 -0.85 -10.34
C LEU A 78 20.11 -0.08 -11.57
N LYS A 79 20.83 1.03 -11.37
CA LYS A 79 21.27 1.95 -12.43
C LYS A 79 20.10 2.46 -13.28
N THR A 80 19.05 2.89 -12.60
CA THR A 80 17.80 3.33 -13.24
C THR A 80 17.19 4.49 -12.48
N THR A 81 16.32 5.26 -13.13
CA THR A 81 15.50 6.27 -12.48
C THR A 81 14.28 5.65 -11.79
N LYS A 82 13.65 6.41 -10.90
CA LYS A 82 12.38 6.03 -10.27
C LYS A 82 11.30 5.73 -11.31
N GLU A 83 11.19 6.57 -12.33
CA GLU A 83 10.16 6.49 -13.37
C GLU A 83 10.35 5.23 -14.22
N GLU A 84 11.59 4.94 -14.62
CA GLU A 84 11.95 3.72 -15.35
C GLU A 84 11.68 2.46 -14.52
N PHE A 85 12.08 2.45 -13.25
CA PHE A 85 11.79 1.33 -12.34
C PHE A 85 10.29 1.05 -12.26
N LEU A 86 9.48 2.08 -12.02
CA LEU A 86 8.02 1.95 -11.93
C LEU A 86 7.37 1.61 -13.27
N SER A 87 7.97 2.02 -14.40
CA SER A 87 7.52 1.64 -15.74
C SER A 87 7.78 0.15 -16.00
N ASN A 88 8.99 -0.32 -15.74
CA ASN A 88 9.38 -1.72 -15.90
C ASN A 88 8.55 -2.62 -14.98
N PHE A 89 8.38 -2.23 -13.71
CA PHE A 89 7.52 -2.95 -12.78
C PHE A 89 6.08 -3.08 -13.29
N ARG A 90 5.49 -2.00 -13.82
CA ARG A 90 4.12 -2.03 -14.36
C ARG A 90 4.00 -2.99 -15.52
N ALA A 91 4.94 -2.96 -16.46
CA ALA A 91 4.97 -3.89 -17.59
C ALA A 91 5.05 -5.35 -17.10
N THR A 92 5.97 -5.65 -16.16
CA THR A 92 6.09 -6.97 -15.55
C THR A 92 4.80 -7.42 -14.87
N ARG A 93 4.19 -6.55 -14.06
CA ARG A 93 2.93 -6.84 -13.36
C ARG A 93 1.80 -7.13 -14.35
N GLU A 94 1.63 -6.30 -15.37
CA GLU A 94 0.54 -6.45 -16.34
C GLU A 94 0.66 -7.73 -17.16
N ASP A 95 1.87 -8.13 -17.52
CA ASP A 95 2.10 -9.40 -18.22
C ASP A 95 1.80 -10.60 -17.33
N VAL A 96 2.25 -10.60 -16.07
CA VAL A 96 1.92 -11.68 -15.12
C VAL A 96 0.41 -11.81 -14.90
N LEU A 97 -0.29 -10.68 -14.73
CA LEU A 97 -1.75 -10.68 -14.57
C LEU A 97 -2.50 -11.15 -15.82
N LYS A 98 -1.85 -11.19 -16.99
CA LYS A 98 -2.38 -11.75 -18.25
C LYS A 98 -1.90 -13.19 -18.51
N GLY A 99 -1.25 -13.83 -17.54
CA GLY A 99 -0.73 -15.20 -17.68
C GLY A 99 0.61 -15.30 -18.43
N GLY A 100 1.33 -14.20 -18.63
CA GLY A 100 2.64 -14.19 -19.26
C GLY A 100 3.75 -14.75 -18.36
N SER A 101 4.41 -15.82 -18.80
CA SER A 101 5.49 -16.48 -18.04
C SER A 101 6.86 -15.78 -18.18
N GLN A 102 7.08 -15.02 -19.25
CA GLN A 102 8.33 -14.29 -19.49
C GLN A 102 8.58 -13.20 -18.43
N SER A 103 7.52 -12.57 -17.92
CA SER A 103 7.66 -11.55 -16.87
C SER A 103 7.97 -12.11 -15.49
N LEU A 104 7.70 -13.39 -15.23
CA LEU A 104 8.18 -14.04 -13.99
C LEU A 104 9.72 -14.15 -14.00
N LEU A 105 10.34 -14.38 -15.16
CA LEU A 105 11.80 -14.35 -15.29
C LEU A 105 12.36 -12.94 -15.05
N ALA A 106 11.68 -11.90 -15.54
CA ALA A 106 12.07 -10.51 -15.27
C ALA A 106 11.97 -10.17 -13.77
N ALA A 107 10.90 -10.59 -13.09
CA ALA A 107 10.77 -10.43 -11.63
C ALA A 107 11.86 -11.20 -10.88
N TYR A 108 12.17 -12.43 -11.30
CA TYR A 108 13.26 -13.23 -10.74
C TYR A 108 14.63 -12.57 -10.92
N ALA A 109 14.88 -11.93 -12.06
CA ALA A 109 16.14 -11.20 -12.29
C ALA A 109 16.26 -9.93 -11.42
N LEU A 110 15.15 -9.26 -11.10
CA LEU A 110 15.12 -8.09 -10.22
C LEU A 110 15.23 -8.46 -8.74
N TYR A 111 14.77 -9.65 -8.36
CA TYR A 111 14.67 -10.08 -6.96
C TYR A 111 15.97 -9.94 -6.15
N PRO A 112 17.16 -10.37 -6.61
CA PRO A 112 18.39 -10.23 -5.82
C PRO A 112 18.71 -8.77 -5.45
N LYS A 113 18.24 -7.81 -6.24
CA LYS A 113 18.49 -6.38 -6.06
C LYS A 113 17.40 -5.69 -5.22
N THR A 114 16.17 -6.21 -5.26
CA THR A 114 15.02 -5.64 -4.51
C THR A 114 14.79 -6.32 -3.16
N ARG A 115 15.29 -7.55 -2.98
CA ARG A 115 15.07 -8.37 -1.77
C ARG A 115 15.46 -7.64 -0.50
N GLY A 116 14.50 -7.51 0.41
CA GLY A 116 14.71 -6.96 1.75
C GLY A 116 14.78 -5.44 1.81
N VAL A 117 14.60 -4.74 0.68
CA VAL A 117 14.49 -3.27 0.66
C VAL A 117 13.22 -2.84 1.40
N CYS A 118 12.09 -3.47 1.06
CA CYS A 118 10.84 -3.42 1.82
C CYS A 118 10.74 -4.67 2.70
N ARG A 119 10.56 -4.50 4.02
CA ARG A 119 10.66 -5.62 4.96
C ARG A 119 9.42 -6.50 4.99
N ASN A 120 8.23 -5.91 4.89
CA ASN A 120 6.97 -6.61 5.12
C ASN A 120 5.78 -5.83 4.55
N MET A 121 4.61 -6.47 4.61
CA MET A 121 3.34 -5.86 4.20
C MET A 121 2.91 -4.70 5.11
N ASP A 122 3.40 -4.60 6.34
CA ASP A 122 3.04 -3.51 7.25
C ASP A 122 3.63 -2.18 6.79
N TRP A 123 4.85 -2.20 6.23
CA TRP A 123 5.45 -1.03 5.58
C TRP A 123 4.65 -0.61 4.36
N VAL A 124 4.19 -1.59 3.57
CA VAL A 124 3.31 -1.32 2.43
C VAL A 124 2.03 -0.67 2.95
N ASN A 125 1.32 -1.29 3.89
CA ASN A 125 0.09 -0.76 4.47
C ASN A 125 0.26 0.67 5.01
N LEU A 126 1.36 0.93 5.72
CA LEU A 126 1.68 2.23 6.27
C LEU A 126 1.67 3.33 5.19
N PHE A 127 2.44 3.14 4.11
CA PHE A 127 2.60 4.16 3.08
C PHE A 127 1.55 4.11 1.97
N SER A 128 0.96 2.94 1.70
CA SER A 128 -0.01 2.74 0.61
C SER A 128 -1.44 3.03 1.03
N TRP A 129 -1.72 3.01 2.34
CA TRP A 129 -3.09 2.98 2.86
C TRP A 129 -3.27 3.82 4.12
N ILE A 130 -2.52 3.59 5.20
CA ILE A 130 -2.74 4.24 6.50
C ILE A 130 -2.40 5.74 6.43
N LEU A 131 -1.13 6.10 6.16
CA LEU A 131 -0.70 7.50 6.16
C LEU A 131 -1.44 8.37 5.13
N PRO A 132 -1.67 7.93 3.88
CA PRO A 132 -2.43 8.73 2.91
C PRO A 132 -3.87 9.05 3.35
N GLN A 133 -4.46 8.28 4.27
CA GLN A 133 -5.79 8.55 4.82
C GLN A 133 -5.73 9.30 6.15
N ALA A 134 -4.72 9.02 6.98
CA ALA A 134 -4.56 9.63 8.29
C ALA A 134 -4.05 11.08 8.21
N ASP A 135 -3.20 11.40 7.23
CA ASP A 135 -2.62 12.74 7.05
C ASP A 135 -2.80 13.20 5.59
N LEU A 136 -4.01 13.71 5.31
CA LEU A 136 -4.44 14.15 3.98
C LEU A 136 -3.56 15.26 3.40
N ASP A 137 -3.01 16.14 4.24
CA ASP A 137 -2.17 17.26 3.84
C ASP A 137 -0.88 16.79 3.14
N ARG A 138 -0.41 15.58 3.47
CA ARG A 138 0.80 14.96 2.91
C ARG A 138 0.51 13.68 2.15
N ALA A 139 -0.76 13.38 1.85
CA ALA A 139 -1.16 12.15 1.17
C ALA A 139 -0.41 11.90 -0.15
N ALA A 140 -0.07 12.97 -0.89
CA ALA A 140 0.73 12.86 -2.11
C ALA A 140 2.16 12.35 -1.86
N ILE A 141 2.81 12.82 -0.80
CA ILE A 141 4.17 12.38 -0.42
C ILE A 141 4.13 10.90 -0.03
N TYR A 142 3.19 10.52 0.84
CA TYR A 142 3.04 9.13 1.27
C TYR A 142 2.65 8.22 0.11
N GLY A 143 1.76 8.67 -0.78
CA GLY A 143 1.38 7.93 -1.97
C GLY A 143 2.57 7.63 -2.89
N GLU A 144 3.44 8.62 -3.12
CA GLU A 144 4.66 8.44 -3.94
C GLU A 144 5.65 7.45 -3.32
N VAL A 145 5.82 7.49 -1.98
CA VAL A 145 6.59 6.47 -1.26
C VAL A 145 5.92 5.11 -1.39
N GLY A 146 4.61 5.05 -1.14
CA GLY A 146 3.79 3.85 -1.20
C GLY A 146 3.89 3.12 -2.53
N ARG A 147 3.99 3.84 -3.66
CA ARG A 147 4.18 3.23 -4.99
C ARG A 147 5.44 2.37 -5.06
N ILE A 148 6.57 2.91 -4.63
CA ILE A 148 7.85 2.18 -4.72
C ILE A 148 7.93 1.09 -3.66
N VAL A 149 7.50 1.37 -2.42
CA VAL A 149 7.44 0.37 -1.35
C VAL A 149 6.61 -0.84 -1.80
N THR A 150 5.44 -0.58 -2.37
CA THR A 150 4.55 -1.62 -2.91
C THR A 150 5.23 -2.36 -4.04
N ALA A 151 5.79 -1.67 -5.04
CA ALA A 151 6.45 -2.29 -6.19
C ALA A 151 7.63 -3.20 -5.77
N CYS A 152 8.44 -2.77 -4.78
CA CYS A 152 9.55 -3.57 -4.26
C CYS A 152 9.05 -4.90 -3.67
N LEU A 153 8.08 -4.85 -2.76
CA LEU A 153 7.55 -6.07 -2.16
C LEU A 153 6.78 -6.92 -3.17
N TYR A 154 6.12 -6.30 -4.13
CA TYR A 154 5.40 -6.97 -5.21
C TYR A 154 6.37 -7.81 -6.05
N ILE A 155 7.53 -7.25 -6.46
CA ILE A 155 8.56 -8.01 -7.19
C ILE A 155 9.05 -9.20 -6.36
N GLU A 156 9.24 -9.03 -5.05
CA GLU A 156 9.61 -10.14 -4.18
C GLU A 156 8.56 -11.25 -4.15
N ILE A 157 7.27 -10.90 -4.10
CA ILE A 157 6.16 -11.86 -4.17
C ILE A 157 6.17 -12.57 -5.53
N LEU A 158 6.27 -11.82 -6.62
CA LEU A 158 6.31 -12.40 -7.98
C LEU A 158 7.48 -13.36 -8.17
N SER A 159 8.65 -13.05 -7.62
CA SER A 159 9.83 -13.91 -7.74
C SER A 159 9.70 -15.26 -7.04
N LYS A 160 8.73 -15.39 -6.11
CA LYS A 160 8.42 -16.64 -5.40
C LYS A 160 7.38 -17.47 -6.14
N LEU A 161 6.64 -16.87 -7.09
CA LEU A 161 5.76 -17.62 -7.98
C LEU A 161 6.65 -18.45 -8.91
N GLN A 162 6.48 -19.77 -8.87
CA GLN A 162 7.32 -20.64 -9.71
C GLN A 162 6.95 -20.46 -11.18
N PRO A 163 7.91 -20.10 -12.07
CA PRO A 163 7.64 -19.86 -13.49
C PRO A 163 7.10 -21.07 -14.24
N PHE A 164 7.24 -22.28 -13.67
CA PHE A 164 6.97 -23.56 -14.32
C PHE A 164 5.85 -24.38 -13.66
N GLN A 165 5.17 -23.84 -12.64
CA GLN A 165 4.07 -24.53 -11.94
C GLN A 165 2.81 -23.64 -11.79
N ALA A 166 2.86 -22.43 -12.31
CA ALA A 166 1.75 -21.50 -12.25
C ALA A 166 0.75 -21.80 -13.38
N GLU A 167 -0.21 -22.69 -13.12
CA GLU A 167 -1.48 -22.62 -13.85
C GLU A 167 -2.09 -21.23 -13.61
N GLU A 168 -2.72 -20.64 -14.62
CA GLU A 168 -3.32 -19.28 -14.56
C GLU A 168 -4.28 -19.12 -13.36
N GLU A 169 -4.93 -20.22 -12.97
CA GLU A 169 -5.82 -20.31 -11.82
C GLU A 169 -5.10 -20.29 -10.46
N SER A 170 -3.81 -20.62 -10.41
CA SER A 170 -2.99 -20.62 -9.18
C SER A 170 -2.47 -19.21 -8.85
N ILE A 171 -2.12 -18.41 -9.87
CA ILE A 171 -1.69 -17.01 -9.71
C ILE A 171 -2.83 -16.14 -9.15
N THR A 172 -4.04 -16.31 -9.71
CA THR A 172 -5.21 -15.50 -9.32
C THR A 172 -5.75 -15.86 -7.93
N LYS A 173 -5.38 -17.02 -7.39
CA LYS A 173 -5.74 -17.47 -6.02
C LYS A 173 -4.61 -17.26 -5.00
N ASP A 174 -3.44 -16.79 -5.43
CA ASP A 174 -2.35 -16.50 -4.50
C ASP A 174 -2.73 -15.34 -3.57
N ARG A 175 -2.81 -15.65 -2.28
CA ARG A 175 -3.30 -14.71 -1.27
C ARG A 175 -2.35 -13.53 -1.08
N ASP A 176 -1.04 -13.74 -1.19
CA ASP A 176 -0.06 -12.66 -1.03
C ASP A 176 -0.05 -11.74 -2.25
N LEU A 177 -0.23 -12.31 -3.45
CA LEU A 177 -0.41 -11.56 -4.69
C LEU A 177 -1.68 -10.71 -4.65
N MET A 178 -2.83 -11.31 -4.28
CA MET A 178 -4.09 -10.59 -4.10
C MET A 178 -3.93 -9.43 -3.11
N ARG A 179 -3.19 -9.66 -2.01
CA ARG A 179 -2.96 -8.64 -1.00
C ARG A 179 -2.12 -7.49 -1.52
N ILE A 180 -0.98 -7.76 -2.14
CA ILE A 180 -0.11 -6.69 -2.64
C ILE A 180 -0.75 -5.94 -3.82
N GLU A 181 -1.52 -6.64 -4.66
CA GLU A 181 -2.27 -6.07 -5.76
C GLU A 181 -3.31 -5.06 -5.28
N ALA A 182 -4.05 -5.36 -4.22
CA ALA A 182 -4.98 -4.40 -3.61
C ALA A 182 -4.26 -3.11 -3.18
N ARG A 183 -3.03 -3.18 -2.64
CA ARG A 183 -2.25 -2.00 -2.23
C ARG A 183 -1.76 -1.22 -3.45
N TRP A 184 -1.34 -1.93 -4.50
CA TRP A 184 -0.98 -1.30 -5.77
C TRP A 184 -2.14 -0.49 -6.36
N GLN A 185 -3.35 -1.05 -6.37
CA GLN A 185 -4.55 -0.36 -6.84
C GLN A 185 -4.88 0.88 -5.99
N LEU A 186 -4.69 0.82 -4.67
CA LEU A 186 -4.87 1.98 -3.79
C LEU A 186 -3.90 3.12 -4.13
N VAL A 187 -2.60 2.84 -4.28
CA VAL A 187 -1.61 3.88 -4.58
C VAL A 187 -1.77 4.47 -5.99
N GLU A 188 -2.11 3.66 -6.99
CA GLU A 188 -2.39 4.17 -8.33
C GLU A 188 -3.64 5.05 -8.34
N ARG A 189 -4.68 4.69 -7.57
CA ARG A 189 -5.87 5.54 -7.41
C ARG A 189 -5.52 6.88 -6.76
N LEU A 190 -4.77 6.88 -5.65
CA LEU A 190 -4.32 8.10 -4.99
C LEU A 190 -3.50 8.99 -5.93
N THR A 191 -2.60 8.39 -6.70
CA THR A 191 -1.76 9.11 -7.66
C THR A 191 -2.58 9.78 -8.77
N ARG A 192 -3.57 9.07 -9.33
CA ARG A 192 -4.48 9.64 -10.33
C ARG A 192 -5.28 10.80 -9.76
N LEU A 193 -5.81 10.63 -8.54
CA LEU A 193 -6.56 11.67 -7.87
C LEU A 193 -5.71 12.89 -7.56
N ASN A 194 -4.45 12.73 -7.16
CA ASN A 194 -3.54 13.86 -6.93
C ASN A 194 -3.19 14.61 -8.23
N ARG A 195 -3.09 13.90 -9.36
CA ARG A 195 -2.89 14.51 -10.68
C ARG A 195 -4.12 15.27 -11.18
N GLN A 196 -5.31 14.79 -10.83
CA GLN A 196 -6.59 15.43 -11.18
C GLN A 196 -6.96 16.54 -10.17
N GLY A 197 -6.51 16.40 -8.91
CA GLY A 197 -6.84 17.17 -7.71
C GLY A 197 -6.11 18.50 -7.54
N GLY A 198 -5.38 18.96 -8.57
CA GLY A 198 -5.30 20.40 -8.85
C GLY A 198 -6.69 21.02 -9.10
N LYS A 199 -7.74 20.19 -9.24
CA LYS A 199 -9.17 20.53 -9.17
C LYS A 199 -9.92 19.44 -8.38
N GLN A 200 -10.46 19.81 -7.23
CA GLN A 200 -11.44 19.08 -6.38
C GLN A 200 -10.90 18.18 -5.25
N THR A 201 -11.25 18.63 -4.05
CA THR A 201 -11.23 17.97 -2.75
C THR A 201 -11.94 16.61 -2.77
N LEU A 202 -11.25 15.57 -2.31
CA LEU A 202 -11.83 14.23 -2.18
C LEU A 202 -12.84 14.19 -1.03
N LEU A 203 -14.10 13.98 -1.41
CA LEU A 203 -15.16 13.51 -0.53
C LEU A 203 -14.85 12.09 -0.05
N LEU A 204 -14.15 11.99 1.08
CA LEU A 204 -14.17 10.82 1.94
C LEU A 204 -14.39 11.29 3.38
N SER A 205 -15.59 11.80 3.64
CA SER A 205 -16.18 11.76 4.98
C SER A 205 -17.59 11.20 4.87
N SER A 206 -17.76 10.06 5.54
CA SER A 206 -18.94 9.66 6.31
C SER A 206 -20.29 10.29 5.95
N SER A 207 -21.21 9.40 5.60
CA SER A 207 -22.56 9.38 6.16
C SER A 207 -22.65 9.97 7.59
N LYS A 208 -23.33 11.12 7.73
CA LYS A 208 -24.51 11.35 8.61
C LYS A 208 -24.73 12.85 8.89
N SER A 209 -25.94 13.33 8.59
CA SER A 209 -26.73 14.23 9.45
C SER A 209 -28.16 14.24 8.89
N TRP A 210 -29.09 13.49 9.49
CA TRP A 210 -30.09 14.04 10.40
C TRP A 210 -30.65 15.39 9.93
N LYS A 211 -31.88 15.35 9.39
CA LYS A 211 -32.85 16.44 9.52
C LYS A 211 -34.05 15.88 10.29
N ASN A 212 -34.05 16.16 11.60
CA ASN A 212 -35.28 16.41 12.33
C ASN A 212 -35.79 17.80 11.92
N SER A 213 -37.05 17.85 11.50
CA SER A 213 -37.96 19.01 11.58
C SER A 213 -39.26 18.53 10.92
N THR A 214 -40.49 18.65 11.40
CA THR A 214 -41.13 19.24 12.57
C THR A 214 -42.63 18.96 12.32
N HIS A 215 -43.40 18.70 13.36
CA HIS A 215 -44.86 18.88 13.36
C HIS A 215 -45.30 20.17 12.63
N LYS A 216 -46.39 20.08 11.87
CA LYS A 216 -47.54 21.00 12.06
C LYS A 216 -48.79 20.49 11.32
N LYS A 217 -49.79 20.19 12.17
CA LYS A 217 -51.25 20.14 11.97
C LYS A 217 -51.82 19.16 10.95
#